data_AF-A0A1H7WVC8-F1
#
_entry.id   AF-A0A1H7WVC8-F1
#
_cell.length_a   1.000
_cell.length_b   1.000
_cell.length_c   1.000
_cell.angle_alpha   90.00
_cell.angle_beta   90.00
_cell.angle_gamma   90.00
#
_symmetry.space_group_name_H-M   'P 1'
#
loop_
_entity.id
_entity.type
_entity.pdbx_description
1 polymer ?
#
loop_
_entity_poly.entity_id
_entity_poly.type
_entity_poly.pdbx_seq_one_letter_code
_entity_poly.pdbx_strand_id
1 'polypeptide(L)'
;MDILSITFNYSILFVFLIGLFQSLFYPWAFRNLPKENWQVMACVPGKTGETGARDGINYTWYGFFLATAYVYGVFLFLLLMGSLVATKAASLTLIVLVLIICTPLSSILARGVEGKRFTLTVGGATFAGLLLAPWLIQFLNEMPYNFLNYRFPILPTMTAMAIAHIAGEGMGRLACISFGCCYGKPVRSLPPLLGKLIGPFSVVFSGKTKKISYAHGLDGHPVVPVQAMTAVLYSATSLLGIWLFLNQVYAAAFVIVIGVSQGWRILSEFLRADYRGERIFSVYQMMSLAALPYAIFLLFFFPQAPKGASGIELGFKSIWSPEMILFLQGLWSIIFFYTGKSRVTAAKILLYVVKNRI
;
A
#
# COMPACT_ATOMS: atom_id res chain seq x y z
N MET A 1 -44.69 -8.33 8.75
CA MET A 1 -43.45 -9.04 9.15
C MET A 1 -42.93 -9.76 7.93
N ASP A 2 -42.22 -9.05 7.06
CA ASP A 2 -41.52 -9.64 5.91
C ASP A 2 -40.10 -10.01 6.35
N ILE A 3 -40.00 -11.13 7.08
CA ILE A 3 -38.74 -11.76 7.43
C ILE A 3 -38.48 -12.80 6.34
N LEU A 4 -37.95 -12.39 5.18
CA LEU A 4 -37.21 -13.25 4.21
C LEU A 4 -36.96 -12.61 2.83
N SER A 5 -37.08 -11.29 2.64
CA SER A 5 -36.39 -10.64 1.51
C SER A 5 -34.96 -10.30 1.94
N ILE A 6 -34.09 -11.31 2.01
CA ILE A 6 -32.64 -11.06 1.95
C ILE A 6 -32.38 -10.53 0.54
N THR A 7 -32.60 -9.23 0.32
CA THR A 7 -31.98 -8.53 -0.79
C THR A 7 -30.48 -8.73 -0.61
N PHE A 8 -29.91 -9.58 -1.46
CA PHE A 8 -28.49 -9.89 -1.47
C PHE A 8 -27.74 -8.57 -1.71
N ASN A 9 -27.24 -7.96 -0.63
CA ASN A 9 -26.52 -6.70 -0.72
C ASN A 9 -25.12 -7.02 -1.22
N TYR A 10 -24.91 -6.92 -2.54
CA TYR A 10 -23.64 -7.21 -3.20
C TYR A 10 -22.46 -6.43 -2.57
N SER A 11 -22.71 -5.23 -2.02
CA SER A 11 -21.71 -4.44 -1.31
C SER A 11 -21.23 -5.12 -0.03
N ILE A 12 -22.15 -5.68 0.77
CA ILE A 12 -21.80 -6.41 2.00
C ILE A 12 -21.05 -7.69 1.64
N LEU A 13 -21.53 -8.43 0.64
CA LEU A 13 -20.87 -9.64 0.17
C LEU A 13 -19.44 -9.33 -0.31
N PHE A 14 -19.25 -8.28 -1.10
CA PHE A 14 -17.95 -7.86 -1.60
C PHE A 14 -16.96 -7.58 -0.45
N VAL A 15 -17.38 -6.76 0.52
CA VAL A 15 -16.56 -6.44 1.70
C VAL A 15 -16.26 -7.69 2.52
N PHE A 16 -17.26 -8.56 2.73
CA PHE A 16 -17.09 -9.82 3.46
C PHE A 16 -16.08 -10.75 2.76
N LEU A 17 -16.17 -10.93 1.45
CA LEU A 17 -15.27 -11.79 0.69
C LEU A 17 -13.82 -11.31 0.74
N ILE A 18 -13.58 -10.00 0.61
CA ILE A 18 -12.23 -9.44 0.75
C ILE A 18 -11.73 -9.63 2.20
N GLY A 19 -12.57 -9.35 3.20
CA GLY A 19 -12.22 -9.54 4.60
C GLY A 19 -11.89 -10.99 4.94
N LEU A 20 -12.66 -11.94 4.41
CA LEU A 20 -12.42 -13.37 4.57
C LEU A 20 -11.10 -13.79 3.90
N PHE A 21 -10.85 -13.33 2.68
CA PHE A 21 -9.58 -13.61 2.00
C PHE A 21 -8.38 -13.09 2.81
N GLN A 22 -8.45 -11.85 3.29
CA GLN A 22 -7.38 -11.24 4.08
C GLN A 22 -7.18 -11.94 5.43
N SER A 23 -8.26 -12.31 6.13
CA SER A 23 -8.18 -12.97 7.43
C SER A 23 -7.56 -14.37 7.34
N LEU A 24 -7.73 -15.06 6.22
CA LEU A 24 -7.07 -16.34 5.93
C LEU A 24 -5.62 -16.16 5.46
N PHE A 25 -5.37 -15.14 4.62
CA PHE A 25 -4.07 -14.92 4.00
C PHE A 25 -3.02 -14.33 4.95
N TYR A 26 -3.42 -13.39 5.80
CA TYR A 26 -2.49 -12.66 6.69
C TYR A 26 -1.80 -13.54 7.73
N PRO A 27 -2.47 -14.47 8.43
CA PRO A 27 -1.80 -15.40 9.33
C PRO A 27 -0.72 -16.22 8.64
N TRP A 28 -0.96 -16.68 7.40
CA TRP A 28 0.05 -17.37 6.61
C TRP A 28 1.23 -16.43 6.27
N ALA A 29 0.92 -15.22 5.81
CA ALA A 29 1.92 -14.26 5.38
C ALA A 29 2.82 -13.84 6.56
N PHE A 30 2.25 -13.53 7.72
CA PHE A 30 3.00 -13.09 8.90
C PHE A 30 3.90 -14.19 9.48
N ARG A 31 3.54 -15.46 9.31
CA ARG A 31 4.35 -16.61 9.77
C ARG A 31 5.44 -17.01 8.78
N ASN A 32 5.24 -16.82 7.48
CA ASN A 32 6.14 -17.36 6.45
C ASN A 32 7.06 -16.30 5.85
N LEU A 33 6.57 -15.10 5.54
CA LEU A 33 7.37 -14.05 4.90
C LEU A 33 8.62 -13.60 5.68
N PRO A 34 8.65 -13.63 7.04
CA PRO A 34 9.88 -13.31 7.78
C PRO A 34 11.04 -14.28 7.53
N LYS A 35 10.76 -15.50 7.04
CA LYS A 35 11.76 -16.55 6.83
C LYS A 35 12.65 -16.26 5.62
N GLU A 36 13.87 -16.81 5.62
CA GLU A 36 14.90 -16.56 4.61
C GLU A 36 14.46 -16.88 3.18
N ASN A 37 13.72 -17.98 2.98
CA ASN A 37 13.22 -18.42 1.68
C ASN A 37 12.24 -17.43 1.01
N TRP A 38 11.74 -16.43 1.76
CA TRP A 38 10.88 -15.37 1.24
C TRP A 38 11.62 -14.05 1.00
N GLN A 39 12.96 -14.07 0.87
CA GLN A 39 13.75 -12.90 0.50
C GLN A 39 13.89 -12.78 -1.03
N VAL A 40 14.36 -13.84 -1.68
CA VAL A 40 14.64 -13.88 -3.13
C VAL A 40 13.60 -14.77 -3.81
N MET A 41 12.94 -14.24 -4.82
CA MET A 41 11.92 -14.93 -5.62
C MET A 41 12.56 -15.65 -6.82
N ALA A 42 13.49 -14.99 -7.51
CA ALA A 42 14.16 -15.54 -8.66
C ALA A 42 15.57 -14.95 -8.82
N CYS A 43 16.49 -15.73 -9.40
CA CYS A 43 17.84 -15.29 -9.75
C CYS A 43 18.03 -15.47 -11.26
N VAL A 44 18.32 -14.38 -11.97
CA VAL A 44 18.53 -14.40 -13.43
C VAL A 44 20.04 -14.29 -13.72
N PRO A 45 20.62 -15.19 -14.53
CA PRO A 45 22.04 -15.13 -14.87
C PRO A 45 22.34 -13.90 -15.72
N GLY A 46 23.31 -13.10 -15.25
CA GLY A 46 23.88 -11.95 -15.94
C GLY A 46 25.22 -12.30 -16.60
N LYS A 47 26.18 -11.39 -16.50
CA LYS A 47 27.49 -11.51 -17.15
C LYS A 47 28.30 -12.66 -16.54
N THR A 48 29.09 -13.33 -17.38
CA THR A 48 30.06 -14.33 -16.93
C THR A 48 31.20 -13.64 -16.20
N GLY A 49 31.45 -14.06 -14.96
CA GLY A 49 32.59 -13.62 -14.18
C GLY A 49 33.86 -14.41 -14.53
N GLU A 50 35.00 -13.95 -14.02
CA GLU A 50 36.33 -14.50 -14.30
C GLU A 50 36.50 -15.97 -13.90
N THR A 51 35.70 -16.45 -12.93
CA THR A 51 35.77 -17.82 -12.39
C THR A 51 34.83 -18.82 -13.07
N GLY A 52 34.21 -18.46 -14.21
CA GLY A 52 33.22 -19.28 -14.91
C GLY A 52 31.81 -19.25 -14.28
N ALA A 53 31.66 -18.74 -13.06
CA ALA A 53 30.37 -18.42 -12.46
C ALA A 53 29.79 -17.12 -13.06
N ARG A 54 28.48 -17.07 -13.26
CA ARG A 54 27.78 -15.85 -13.72
C ARG A 54 27.32 -15.01 -12.54
N ASP A 55 27.40 -13.69 -12.69
CA ASP A 55 26.77 -12.76 -11.75
C ASP A 55 25.25 -12.81 -11.92
N GLY A 56 24.53 -13.12 -10.84
CA GLY A 56 23.07 -13.23 -10.83
C GLY A 56 22.40 -11.93 -10.40
N ILE A 57 21.32 -11.57 -11.09
CA ILE A 57 20.39 -10.51 -10.68
C ILE A 57 19.26 -11.13 -9.87
N ASN A 58 19.09 -10.69 -8.62
CA ASN A 58 18.04 -11.17 -7.74
C ASN A 58 16.75 -10.36 -7.92
N TYR A 59 15.64 -11.02 -8.20
CA TYR A 59 14.29 -10.49 -8.05
C TYR A 59 13.72 -10.93 -6.70
N THR A 60 13.07 -10.01 -6.00
CA THR A 60 12.67 -10.19 -4.59
C THR A 60 11.17 -10.32 -4.43
N TRP A 61 10.77 -11.06 -3.39
CA TRP A 61 9.37 -11.09 -2.94
C TRP A 61 8.88 -9.72 -2.45
N TYR A 62 9.80 -8.86 -1.97
CA TYR A 62 9.51 -7.44 -1.69
C TYR A 62 8.90 -6.75 -2.90
N GLY A 63 9.54 -6.81 -4.06
CA GLY A 63 9.01 -6.19 -5.28
C GLY A 63 7.70 -6.80 -5.73
N PHE A 64 7.54 -8.12 -5.60
CA PHE A 64 6.29 -8.81 -5.94
C PHE A 64 5.12 -8.26 -5.11
N PHE A 65 5.25 -8.27 -3.78
CA PHE A 65 4.19 -7.77 -2.89
C PHE A 65 3.97 -6.27 -3.03
N LEU A 66 5.03 -5.50 -3.32
CA LEU A 66 4.92 -4.06 -3.56
C LEU A 66 4.12 -3.78 -4.84
N ALA A 67 4.46 -4.43 -5.96
CA ALA A 67 3.73 -4.31 -7.23
C ALA A 67 2.26 -4.70 -7.07
N THR A 68 2.00 -5.83 -6.40
CA THR A 68 0.64 -6.28 -6.10
C THR A 68 -0.13 -5.29 -5.24
N ALA A 69 0.51 -4.68 -4.23
CA ALA A 69 -0.10 -3.67 -3.38
C ALA A 69 -0.48 -2.38 -4.14
N TYR A 70 0.39 -1.90 -5.04
CA TYR A 70 0.09 -0.76 -5.91
C TYR A 70 -1.11 -1.04 -6.81
N VAL A 71 -1.10 -2.20 -7.47
CA VAL A 71 -2.18 -2.61 -8.36
C VAL A 71 -3.48 -2.82 -7.59
N TYR A 72 -3.43 -3.38 -6.37
CA TYR A 72 -4.59 -3.52 -5.51
C TYR A 72 -5.20 -2.17 -5.13
N GLY A 73 -4.38 -1.17 -4.78
CA GLY A 73 -4.85 0.19 -4.54
C GLY A 73 -5.48 0.82 -5.78
N VAL A 74 -4.81 0.75 -6.94
CA VAL A 74 -5.34 1.29 -8.20
C VAL A 74 -6.63 0.58 -8.61
N PHE A 75 -6.69 -0.75 -8.46
CA PHE A 75 -7.90 -1.55 -8.71
C PHE A 75 -9.06 -1.08 -7.85
N LEU A 76 -8.86 -0.92 -6.54
CA LEU A 76 -9.91 -0.44 -5.65
C LEU A 76 -10.35 0.99 -5.98
N PHE A 77 -9.41 1.87 -6.33
CA PHE A 77 -9.76 3.22 -6.79
C PHE A 77 -10.65 3.18 -8.02
N LEU A 78 -10.24 2.46 -9.07
CA LEU A 78 -11.02 2.35 -10.33
C LEU A 78 -12.40 1.74 -10.09
N LEU A 79 -12.48 0.72 -9.22
CA LEU A 79 -13.73 0.07 -8.84
C LEU A 79 -14.66 1.03 -8.09
N LEU A 80 -14.15 1.80 -7.12
CA LEU A 80 -14.95 2.80 -6.39
C LEU A 80 -15.38 3.97 -7.29
N MET A 81 -14.51 4.43 -8.19
CA MET A 81 -14.89 5.44 -9.19
C MET A 81 -15.95 4.93 -10.15
N GLY A 82 -15.85 3.68 -10.60
CA GLY A 82 -16.90 3.04 -11.41
C GLY A 82 -18.23 2.93 -10.66
N SER A 83 -18.21 2.73 -9.34
CA SER A 83 -19.43 2.77 -8.52
C SER A 83 -20.06 4.16 -8.42
N LEU A 84 -19.28 5.23 -8.65
CA LEU A 84 -19.77 6.60 -8.84
C LEU A 84 -20.16 6.91 -10.30
N VAL A 85 -20.28 5.88 -11.14
CA VAL A 85 -20.58 5.99 -12.58
C VAL A 85 -19.55 6.85 -13.33
N ALA A 86 -18.32 6.91 -12.83
CA ALA A 86 -17.24 7.60 -13.52
C ALA A 86 -16.88 6.87 -14.82
N THR A 87 -16.65 7.65 -15.87
CA THR A 87 -16.17 7.09 -17.13
C THR A 87 -14.78 6.48 -16.94
N LYS A 88 -14.47 5.46 -17.76
CA LYS A 88 -13.15 4.82 -17.78
C LYS A 88 -12.03 5.83 -18.03
N ALA A 89 -12.25 6.73 -19.00
CA ALA A 89 -11.30 7.79 -19.35
C ALA A 89 -11.06 8.75 -18.18
N ALA A 90 -12.11 9.18 -17.47
CA ALA A 90 -11.99 10.04 -16.29
C ALA A 90 -11.17 9.36 -15.18
N SER A 91 -11.52 8.13 -14.84
CA SER A 91 -10.85 7.39 -13.76
C SER A 91 -9.37 7.11 -14.07
N LEU A 92 -9.07 6.70 -15.31
CA LEU A 92 -7.70 6.45 -15.77
C LEU A 92 -6.87 7.73 -15.82
N THR A 93 -7.43 8.82 -16.35
CA THR A 93 -6.74 10.12 -16.41
C THR A 93 -6.34 10.59 -15.02
N LEU A 94 -7.28 10.55 -14.07
CA LEU A 94 -7.02 10.99 -12.71
C LEU A 94 -5.95 10.12 -12.03
N ILE A 95 -6.05 8.79 -12.09
CA ILE A 95 -5.05 7.93 -11.42
C ILE A 95 -3.66 8.06 -12.05
N VAL A 96 -3.57 8.18 -13.37
CA VAL A 96 -2.29 8.38 -14.06
C VAL A 96 -1.67 9.72 -13.66
N LEU A 97 -2.43 10.81 -13.64
CA LEU A 97 -1.94 12.11 -13.18
C LEU A 97 -1.48 12.07 -11.72
N VAL A 98 -2.26 11.44 -10.83
CA VAL A 98 -1.89 11.26 -9.43
C VAL A 98 -0.58 10.48 -9.30
N LEU A 99 -0.40 9.39 -10.04
CA LEU A 99 0.83 8.60 -10.01
C LEU A 99 2.03 9.38 -10.56
N ILE A 100 1.86 10.10 -11.67
CA ILE A 100 2.90 10.91 -12.30
C ILE A 100 3.34 12.06 -11.40
N ILE A 101 2.42 12.68 -10.64
CA ILE A 101 2.72 13.82 -9.77
C ILE A 101 3.25 13.34 -8.41
N CYS A 102 2.57 12.39 -7.77
CA CYS A 102 2.90 11.99 -6.39
C CYS A 102 4.21 11.19 -6.32
N THR A 103 4.55 10.41 -7.34
CA THR A 103 5.80 9.62 -7.35
C THR A 103 7.05 10.49 -7.27
N PRO A 104 7.30 11.45 -8.19
CA PRO A 104 8.46 12.33 -8.11
C PRO A 104 8.41 13.22 -6.87
N LEU A 105 7.23 13.73 -6.50
CA LEU A 105 7.09 14.58 -5.32
C LEU A 105 7.44 13.83 -4.02
N SER A 106 7.10 12.54 -3.94
CA SER A 106 7.53 11.69 -2.82
C SER A 106 9.05 11.51 -2.76
N SER A 107 9.75 11.50 -3.90
CA SER A 107 11.21 11.44 -3.94
C SER A 107 11.84 12.77 -3.53
N ILE A 108 11.27 13.90 -3.97
CA ILE A 108 11.71 15.25 -3.58
C ILE A 108 11.58 15.42 -2.06
N LEU A 109 10.43 15.04 -1.50
CA LEU A 109 10.20 15.08 -0.05
C LEU A 109 11.15 14.14 0.70
N ALA A 110 11.36 12.91 0.22
CA ALA A 110 12.33 12.00 0.81
C ALA A 110 13.75 12.59 0.79
N ARG A 111 14.14 13.26 -0.30
CA ARG A 111 15.44 13.90 -0.42
C ARG A 111 15.59 15.07 0.55
N GLY A 112 14.54 15.87 0.73
CA GLY A 112 14.53 16.99 1.68
C GLY A 112 14.58 16.54 3.14
N VAL A 113 13.93 15.41 3.47
CA VAL A 113 13.83 14.90 4.85
C VAL A 113 14.96 13.96 5.24
N GLU A 114 15.27 12.98 4.38
CA GLU A 114 16.22 11.90 4.66
C GLU A 114 17.62 12.15 4.04
N GLY A 115 17.78 13.20 3.23
CA GLY A 115 19.05 13.55 2.56
C GLY A 115 19.49 12.58 1.45
N LYS A 116 18.73 11.51 1.19
CA LYS A 116 19.09 10.44 0.26
C LYS A 116 18.50 10.69 -1.13
N ARG A 117 19.35 10.66 -2.17
CA ARG A 117 18.97 11.00 -3.57
C ARG A 117 18.05 9.99 -4.27
N PHE A 118 17.86 8.78 -3.71
CA PHE A 118 17.14 7.69 -4.38
C PHE A 118 16.18 6.94 -3.46
N THR A 119 15.57 7.63 -2.50
CA THR A 119 14.55 7.04 -1.62
C THR A 119 13.17 7.58 -2.00
N LEU A 120 12.16 6.72 -1.97
CA LEU A 120 10.76 7.11 -2.04
C LEU A 120 10.18 7.05 -0.63
N THR A 121 9.46 8.08 -0.21
CA THR A 121 8.75 8.06 1.07
C THR A 121 7.26 7.85 0.86
N VAL A 122 6.73 6.77 1.43
CA VAL A 122 5.28 6.53 1.46
C VAL A 122 4.57 7.70 2.16
N GLY A 123 5.16 8.28 3.22
CA GLY A 123 4.54 9.39 3.96
C GLY A 123 4.52 10.71 3.21
N GLY A 124 5.61 11.01 2.51
CA GLY A 124 5.63 12.19 1.64
C GLY A 124 4.65 12.03 0.48
N ALA A 125 4.53 10.82 -0.11
CA ALA A 125 3.53 10.55 -1.14
C ALA A 125 2.10 10.76 -0.62
N THR A 126 1.75 10.21 0.55
CA THR A 126 0.41 10.35 1.13
C THR A 126 0.09 11.81 1.45
N PHE A 127 1.03 12.53 2.07
CA PHE A 127 0.83 13.93 2.42
C PHE A 127 0.68 14.81 1.17
N ALA A 128 1.57 14.65 0.19
CA ALA A 128 1.50 15.34 -1.08
C ALA A 128 0.19 15.03 -1.82
N GLY A 129 -0.21 13.75 -1.85
CA GLY A 129 -1.46 13.32 -2.45
C GLY A 129 -2.67 13.96 -1.77
N LEU A 130 -2.71 13.99 -0.44
CA LEU A 130 -3.80 14.63 0.31
C LEU A 130 -3.89 16.14 0.00
N LEU A 131 -2.75 16.84 -0.06
CA LEU A 131 -2.71 18.27 -0.37
C LEU A 131 -3.10 18.57 -1.81
N LEU A 132 -2.63 17.78 -2.78
CA LEU A 132 -2.77 18.09 -4.21
C LEU A 132 -4.04 17.52 -4.85
N ALA A 133 -4.56 16.39 -4.33
CA ALA A 133 -5.75 15.74 -4.88
C ALA A 133 -6.95 16.68 -5.07
N PRO A 134 -7.40 17.48 -4.07
CA PRO A 134 -8.59 18.33 -4.26
C PRO A 134 -8.40 19.33 -5.42
N TRP A 135 -7.21 19.93 -5.53
CA TRP A 135 -6.92 20.92 -6.56
C TRP A 135 -6.75 20.29 -7.94
N LEU A 136 -6.15 19.11 -8.02
CA LEU A 136 -6.08 18.35 -9.26
C LEU A 136 -7.47 17.97 -9.76
N ILE A 137 -8.36 17.53 -8.85
CA ILE A 137 -9.75 17.20 -9.19
C ILE A 137 -10.50 18.47 -9.64
N GLN A 138 -10.33 19.60 -8.93
CA GLN A 138 -10.91 20.88 -9.34
C GLN A 138 -10.43 21.28 -10.74
N PHE A 139 -9.13 21.20 -11.01
CA PHE A 139 -8.57 21.51 -12.32
C PHE A 139 -9.19 20.68 -13.45
N LEU A 140 -9.37 19.36 -13.24
CA LEU A 140 -10.07 18.50 -14.20
C LEU A 140 -11.56 18.87 -14.36
N ASN A 141 -12.20 19.37 -13.30
CA ASN A 141 -13.58 19.87 -13.35
C ASN A 141 -13.74 21.21 -14.07
N GLU A 142 -12.67 22.02 -14.20
CA GLU A 142 -12.70 23.25 -14.99
C GLU A 142 -12.49 22.99 -16.49
N MET A 143 -11.92 21.84 -16.87
CA MET A 143 -11.75 21.48 -18.29
C MET A 143 -13.11 21.35 -19.01
N PRO A 144 -13.16 21.48 -20.36
CA PRO A 144 -14.38 21.24 -21.11
C PRO A 144 -14.98 19.86 -20.84
N TYR A 145 -16.29 19.79 -20.59
CA TYR A 145 -16.98 18.54 -20.21
C TYR A 145 -16.73 17.40 -21.20
N ASN A 146 -16.69 17.71 -22.49
CA ASN A 146 -16.48 16.76 -23.59
C ASN A 146 -15.14 15.99 -23.50
N PHE A 147 -14.17 16.47 -22.72
CA PHE A 147 -12.87 15.83 -22.58
C PHE A 147 -12.94 14.50 -21.81
N LEU A 148 -13.67 14.49 -20.68
CA LEU A 148 -13.80 13.30 -19.82
C LEU A 148 -15.24 12.76 -19.74
N ASN A 149 -16.22 13.53 -20.22
CA ASN A 149 -17.65 13.25 -20.10
C ASN A 149 -18.06 12.93 -18.65
N TYR A 150 -17.38 13.57 -17.68
CA TYR A 150 -17.59 13.34 -16.26
C TYR A 150 -17.15 14.57 -15.46
N ARG A 151 -17.92 14.92 -14.43
CA ARG A 151 -17.53 15.89 -13.41
C ARG A 151 -17.31 15.14 -12.11
N PHE A 152 -16.11 15.27 -11.56
CA PHE A 152 -15.72 14.57 -10.35
C PHE A 152 -16.39 15.24 -9.14
N PRO A 153 -17.20 14.51 -8.37
CA PRO A 153 -17.56 14.98 -7.04
C PRO A 153 -16.31 14.92 -6.16
N ILE A 154 -15.82 16.07 -5.73
CA ILE A 154 -14.48 16.21 -5.13
C ILE A 154 -14.34 15.33 -3.88
N LEU A 155 -15.23 15.50 -2.90
CA LEU A 155 -15.14 14.75 -1.66
C LEU A 155 -15.26 13.22 -1.87
N PRO A 156 -16.28 12.68 -2.57
CA PRO A 156 -16.32 11.25 -2.87
C PRO A 156 -15.07 10.74 -3.61
N THR A 157 -14.57 11.50 -4.59
CA THR A 157 -13.34 11.11 -5.33
C THR A 157 -12.14 11.04 -4.39
N MET A 158 -11.97 12.03 -3.50
CA MET A 158 -10.94 12.01 -2.47
C MET A 158 -11.11 10.85 -1.48
N THR A 159 -12.34 10.52 -1.09
CA THR A 159 -12.65 9.37 -0.25
C THR A 159 -12.23 8.07 -0.94
N ALA A 160 -12.55 7.89 -2.22
CA ALA A 160 -12.13 6.72 -3.00
C ALA A 160 -10.60 6.60 -3.05
N MET A 161 -9.90 7.72 -3.29
CA MET A 161 -8.43 7.76 -3.27
C MET A 161 -7.86 7.39 -1.89
N ALA A 162 -8.43 7.90 -0.81
CA ALA A 162 -7.98 7.62 0.55
C ALA A 162 -8.16 6.14 0.91
N ILE A 163 -9.32 5.56 0.58
CA ILE A 163 -9.62 4.13 0.77
C ILE A 163 -8.65 3.27 -0.03
N ALA A 164 -8.49 3.55 -1.32
CA ALA A 164 -7.57 2.84 -2.20
C ALA A 164 -6.12 2.89 -1.69
N HIS A 165 -5.70 4.07 -1.22
CA HIS A 165 -4.37 4.27 -0.67
C HIS A 165 -4.14 3.45 0.61
N ILE A 166 -5.04 3.51 1.59
CA ILE A 166 -4.86 2.76 2.84
C ILE A 166 -4.90 1.24 2.59
N ALA A 167 -5.72 0.78 1.64
CA ALA A 167 -5.77 -0.61 1.20
C ALA A 167 -4.44 -1.08 0.59
N GLY A 168 -3.91 -0.30 -0.36
CA GLY A 168 -2.61 -0.55 -0.98
C GLY A 168 -1.47 -0.51 0.03
N GLU A 169 -1.44 0.48 0.93
CA GLU A 169 -0.42 0.57 1.96
C GLU A 169 -0.48 -0.60 2.93
N GLY A 170 -1.68 -1.04 3.33
CA GLY A 170 -1.89 -2.23 4.17
C GLY A 170 -1.29 -3.48 3.54
N MET A 171 -1.61 -3.75 2.26
CA MET A 171 -1.03 -4.89 1.54
C MET A 171 0.48 -4.73 1.29
N GLY A 172 0.96 -3.51 1.08
CA GLY A 172 2.38 -3.20 0.90
C GLY A 172 3.25 -3.50 2.13
N ARG A 173 2.64 -3.64 3.32
CA ARG A 173 3.38 -4.10 4.51
C ARG A 173 3.84 -5.55 4.41
N LEU A 174 3.22 -6.37 3.57
CA LEU A 174 3.70 -7.73 3.29
C LEU A 174 5.08 -7.71 2.60
N ALA A 175 5.32 -6.74 1.71
CA ALA A 175 6.64 -6.52 1.13
C ALA A 175 7.66 -6.22 2.25
N CYS A 176 7.30 -5.32 3.18
CA CYS A 176 8.17 -4.97 4.31
C CYS A 176 8.49 -6.17 5.21
N ILE A 177 7.53 -7.06 5.44
CA ILE A 177 7.72 -8.32 6.21
C ILE A 177 8.62 -9.28 5.42
N SER A 178 8.41 -9.42 4.11
CA SER A 178 9.28 -10.24 3.26
C SER A 178 10.73 -9.75 3.27
N PHE A 179 10.98 -8.43 3.20
CA PHE A 179 12.35 -7.90 3.17
C PHE A 179 13.00 -7.77 4.55
N GLY A 180 12.19 -7.67 5.61
CA GLY A 180 12.64 -7.34 6.95
C GLY A 180 13.00 -5.86 7.13
N CYS A 181 12.21 -4.95 6.54
CA CYS A 181 12.32 -3.49 6.77
C CYS A 181 11.12 -2.92 7.52
N CYS A 182 11.24 -1.69 8.04
CA CYS A 182 10.23 -1.04 8.88
C CYS A 182 9.84 -1.89 10.12
N TYR A 183 10.80 -2.65 10.66
CA TYR A 183 10.59 -3.53 11.80
C TYR A 183 10.52 -2.76 13.11
N GLY A 184 9.85 -3.40 14.07
CA GLY A 184 9.68 -2.88 15.42
C GLY A 184 10.93 -3.01 16.29
N LYS A 185 10.87 -2.40 17.47
CA LYS A 185 11.85 -2.60 18.55
C LYS A 185 11.87 -4.06 19.01
N PRO A 186 13.01 -4.57 19.52
CA PRO A 186 13.04 -5.85 20.20
C PRO A 186 12.01 -5.90 21.33
N VAL A 187 11.28 -7.00 21.46
CA VAL A 187 10.27 -7.14 22.54
C VAL A 187 10.90 -7.00 23.92
N ARG A 188 12.16 -7.44 24.05
CA ARG A 188 12.95 -7.33 25.29
C ARG A 188 13.28 -5.90 25.69
N SER A 189 13.26 -4.94 24.75
CA SER A 189 13.51 -3.52 25.06
C SER A 189 12.22 -2.75 25.39
N LEU A 190 11.07 -3.43 25.44
CA LEU A 190 9.80 -2.81 25.82
C LEU A 190 9.58 -2.84 27.34
N PRO A 191 8.75 -1.92 27.87
CA PRO A 191 8.25 -2.03 29.24
C PRO A 191 7.57 -3.39 29.50
N PRO A 192 7.70 -3.98 30.70
CA PRO A 192 7.28 -5.36 30.99
C PRO A 192 5.83 -5.68 30.62
N LEU A 193 4.90 -4.77 30.89
CA LEU A 193 3.48 -4.95 30.55
C LEU A 193 3.27 -5.02 29.03
N LEU A 194 3.90 -4.12 28.29
CA LEU A 194 3.80 -4.07 26.84
C LEU A 194 4.49 -5.26 26.19
N GLY A 195 5.63 -5.70 26.74
CA GLY A 195 6.32 -6.92 26.32
C GLY A 195 5.49 -8.17 26.49
N LYS A 196 4.73 -8.31 27.60
CA LYS A 196 3.80 -9.44 27.83
C LYS A 196 2.63 -9.43 26.84
N LEU A 197 2.07 -8.26 26.54
CA LEU A 197 0.94 -8.13 25.60
C LEU A 197 1.37 -8.43 24.16
N ILE A 198 2.54 -7.93 23.74
CA ILE A 198 3.02 -8.04 22.35
C ILE A 198 3.76 -9.35 22.10
N GLY A 199 4.38 -9.94 23.12
CA GLY A 199 5.20 -11.15 23.01
C GLY A 199 4.57 -12.27 22.18
N PRO A 200 3.31 -12.68 22.43
CA PRO A 200 2.62 -13.71 21.67
C PRO A 200 2.46 -13.41 20.17
N PHE A 201 2.46 -12.13 19.80
CA PHE A 201 2.27 -11.66 18.42
C PHE A 201 3.57 -11.22 17.76
N SER A 202 4.71 -11.38 18.44
CA SER A 202 6.01 -10.94 17.93
C SER A 202 6.38 -11.63 16.62
N VAL A 203 7.14 -10.91 15.79
CA VAL A 203 7.67 -11.44 14.54
C VAL A 203 9.16 -11.71 14.72
N VAL A 204 9.60 -12.88 14.25
CA VAL A 204 11.00 -13.28 14.22
C VAL A 204 11.42 -13.38 12.76
N PHE A 205 12.39 -12.59 12.37
CA PHE A 205 12.99 -12.65 11.03
C PHE A 205 14.16 -13.63 11.04
N SER A 206 14.31 -14.40 9.96
CA SER A 206 15.46 -15.28 9.78
C SER A 206 16.15 -15.07 8.44
N GLY A 207 17.48 -15.13 8.46
CA GLY A 207 18.33 -15.12 7.27
C GLY A 207 19.19 -13.86 7.15
N LYS A 208 20.46 -14.05 6.78
CA LYS A 208 21.47 -12.96 6.74
C LYS A 208 21.21 -11.90 5.69
N THR A 209 20.42 -12.24 4.68
CA THR A 209 20.06 -11.35 3.57
C THR A 209 18.88 -10.42 3.89
N LYS A 210 18.22 -10.56 5.05
CA LYS A 210 17.13 -9.67 5.52
C LYS A 210 17.71 -8.36 6.05
N LYS A 211 17.02 -7.23 5.81
CA LYS A 211 17.50 -5.89 6.24
C LYS A 211 17.76 -5.80 7.74
N ILE A 212 16.84 -6.31 8.54
CA ILE A 212 16.98 -6.37 9.99
C ILE A 212 18.25 -7.11 10.45
N SER A 213 18.71 -8.13 9.72
CA SER A 213 19.92 -8.88 10.05
C SER A 213 21.17 -8.05 9.79
N TYR A 214 21.36 -7.54 8.58
CA TYR A 214 22.62 -6.86 8.23
C TYR A 214 22.70 -5.42 8.73
N ALA A 215 21.56 -4.77 9.03
CA ALA A 215 21.55 -3.39 9.52
C ALA A 215 21.72 -3.30 11.04
N HIS A 216 21.16 -4.24 11.81
CA HIS A 216 21.10 -4.15 13.28
C HIS A 216 21.38 -5.48 13.99
N GLY A 217 21.71 -6.57 13.28
CA GLY A 217 22.05 -7.85 13.91
C GLY A 217 20.90 -8.55 14.63
N LEU A 218 19.63 -8.18 14.35
CA LEU A 218 18.46 -8.68 15.08
C LEU A 218 17.85 -9.96 14.45
N ASP A 219 18.66 -10.73 13.72
CA ASP A 219 18.29 -12.04 13.17
C ASP A 219 17.95 -13.02 14.30
N GLY A 220 16.80 -13.70 14.22
CA GLY A 220 16.32 -14.62 15.25
C GLY A 220 15.75 -13.95 16.52
N HIS A 221 15.75 -12.62 16.61
CA HIS A 221 15.18 -11.92 17.77
C HIS A 221 13.69 -11.57 17.58
N PRO A 222 12.85 -11.74 18.61
CA PRO A 222 11.46 -11.32 18.56
C PRO A 222 11.36 -9.79 18.59
N VAL A 223 10.71 -9.22 17.58
CA VAL A 223 10.46 -7.78 17.46
C VAL A 223 8.97 -7.47 17.43
N VAL A 224 8.62 -6.22 17.77
CA VAL A 224 7.24 -5.72 17.68
C VAL A 224 6.73 -5.87 16.24
N PRO A 225 5.55 -6.47 16.02
CA PRO A 225 5.02 -6.80 14.70
C PRO A 225 4.39 -5.58 14.00
N VAL A 226 5.08 -4.43 13.97
CA VAL A 226 4.52 -3.15 13.50
C VAL A 226 3.97 -3.27 12.08
N GLN A 227 4.63 -4.01 11.19
CA GLN A 227 4.16 -4.19 9.82
C GLN A 227 2.85 -4.99 9.77
N ALA A 228 2.73 -6.06 10.55
CA ALA A 228 1.52 -6.88 10.61
C ALA A 228 0.35 -6.12 11.24
N MET A 229 0.59 -5.38 12.34
CA MET A 229 -0.39 -4.49 12.95
C MET A 229 -0.90 -3.45 11.94
N THR A 230 0.01 -2.84 11.19
CA THR A 230 -0.33 -1.88 10.15
C THR A 230 -1.16 -2.54 9.05
N ALA A 231 -0.78 -3.73 8.57
CA ALA A 231 -1.50 -4.45 7.53
C ALA A 231 -2.95 -4.76 7.94
N VAL A 232 -3.15 -5.26 9.16
CA VAL A 232 -4.48 -5.58 9.71
C VAL A 232 -5.32 -4.31 9.88
N LEU A 233 -4.77 -3.30 10.56
CA LEU A 233 -5.49 -2.05 10.84
C LEU A 233 -5.92 -1.37 9.54
N TYR A 234 -4.99 -1.18 8.60
CA TYR A 234 -5.25 -0.48 7.34
C TYR A 234 -6.23 -1.24 6.46
N SER A 235 -6.18 -2.56 6.46
CA SER A 235 -7.12 -3.36 5.66
C SER A 235 -8.51 -3.38 6.28
N ALA A 236 -8.62 -3.49 7.60
CA ALA A 236 -9.90 -3.37 8.30
C ALA A 236 -10.53 -1.98 8.08
N THR A 237 -9.72 -0.92 8.18
CA THR A 237 -10.17 0.45 7.90
C THR A 237 -10.55 0.65 6.43
N SER A 238 -9.82 0.04 5.49
CA SER A 238 -10.20 0.06 4.08
C SER A 238 -11.57 -0.60 3.87
N LEU A 239 -11.82 -1.75 4.50
CA LEU A 239 -13.08 -2.48 4.37
C LEU A 239 -14.26 -1.67 4.93
N LEU A 240 -14.07 -1.08 6.11
CA LEU A 240 -15.05 -0.15 6.69
C LEU A 240 -15.27 1.07 5.78
N GLY A 241 -14.19 1.64 5.24
CA GLY A 241 -14.24 2.76 4.31
C GLY A 241 -15.01 2.42 3.03
N ILE A 242 -14.74 1.27 2.42
CA ILE A 242 -15.49 0.76 1.25
C ILE A 242 -16.97 0.62 1.59
N TRP A 243 -17.29 0.00 2.73
CA TRP A 243 -18.68 -0.17 3.14
C TRP A 243 -19.40 1.17 3.33
N LEU A 244 -18.79 2.13 4.05
CA LEU A 244 -19.35 3.47 4.23
C LEU A 244 -19.49 4.23 2.91
N PHE A 245 -18.51 4.09 2.01
CA PHE A 245 -18.51 4.70 0.68
C PHE A 245 -19.67 4.18 -0.16
N LEU A 246 -19.89 2.86 -0.20
CA LEU A 246 -20.99 2.24 -0.94
C LEU A 246 -22.37 2.57 -0.36
N ASN A 247 -22.43 2.95 0.93
CA ASN A 247 -23.61 3.52 1.58
C ASN A 247 -23.70 5.06 1.43
N GLN A 248 -22.85 5.67 0.60
CA GLN A 248 -22.82 7.11 0.30
C GLN A 248 -22.50 8.00 1.51
N VAL A 249 -21.86 7.44 2.54
CA VAL A 249 -21.43 8.17 3.75
C VAL A 249 -19.98 8.63 3.57
N TYR A 250 -19.73 9.45 2.55
CA TYR A 250 -18.38 9.77 2.07
C TYR A 250 -17.52 10.54 3.08
N ALA A 251 -18.09 11.51 3.80
CA ALA A 251 -17.36 12.26 4.83
C ALA A 251 -16.88 11.36 5.97
N ALA A 252 -17.75 10.50 6.51
CA ALA A 252 -17.37 9.61 7.60
C ALA A 252 -16.27 8.64 7.15
N ALA A 253 -16.43 8.06 5.95
CA ALA A 253 -15.39 7.21 5.35
C ALA A 253 -14.06 7.96 5.22
N PHE A 254 -14.06 9.20 4.74
CA PHE A 254 -12.86 10.02 4.58
C PHE A 254 -12.18 10.29 5.93
N VAL A 255 -12.94 10.77 6.92
CA VAL A 255 -12.42 11.07 8.27
C VAL A 255 -11.83 9.84 8.92
N ILE A 256 -12.53 8.70 8.86
CA ILE A 256 -12.06 7.46 9.48
C ILE A 256 -10.77 6.99 8.81
N VAL A 257 -10.73 6.96 7.48
CA VAL A 257 -9.57 6.48 6.73
C VAL A 257 -8.34 7.39 6.94
N ILE A 258 -8.52 8.70 6.82
CA ILE A 258 -7.43 9.66 7.05
C ILE A 258 -7.02 9.68 8.53
N GLY A 259 -7.99 9.70 9.44
CA GLY A 259 -7.74 9.68 10.89
C GLY A 259 -6.94 8.47 11.33
N VAL A 260 -7.33 7.27 10.89
CA VAL A 260 -6.60 6.04 11.20
C VAL A 260 -5.24 6.00 10.51
N SER A 261 -5.15 6.34 9.21
CA SER A 261 -3.86 6.30 8.50
C SER A 261 -2.83 7.23 9.14
N GLN A 262 -3.19 8.49 9.40
CA GLN A 262 -2.28 9.48 9.98
C GLN A 262 -2.04 9.25 11.47
N GLY A 263 -3.09 8.93 12.24
CA GLY A 263 -2.96 8.61 13.67
C GLY A 263 -2.08 7.40 13.92
N TRP A 264 -2.30 6.31 13.18
CA TRP A 264 -1.45 5.12 13.26
C TRP A 264 -0.01 5.40 12.82
N ARG A 265 0.20 6.27 11.83
CA ARG A 265 1.56 6.66 11.41
C ARG A 265 2.32 7.37 12.53
N ILE A 266 1.64 8.20 13.32
CA ILE A 266 2.22 8.84 14.51
C ILE A 266 2.57 7.79 15.56
N LEU A 267 1.63 6.91 15.89
CA LEU A 267 1.78 5.90 16.95
C LEU A 267 2.81 4.82 16.62
N SER A 268 2.77 4.28 15.40
CA SER A 268 3.62 3.17 14.98
C SER A 268 5.11 3.53 14.92
N GLU A 269 5.44 4.81 14.71
CA GLU A 269 6.82 5.28 14.68
C GLU A 269 7.51 5.13 16.05
N PHE A 270 6.79 5.31 17.17
CA PHE A 270 7.32 5.06 18.52
C PHE A 270 7.70 3.60 18.77
N LEU A 271 7.08 2.68 18.02
CA LEU A 271 7.30 1.24 18.11
C LEU A 271 8.39 0.74 17.15
N ARG A 272 8.81 1.56 16.17
CA ARG A 272 9.81 1.19 15.16
C ARG A 272 11.23 1.30 15.70
N ALA A 273 12.10 0.43 15.20
CA ALA A 273 13.54 0.49 15.40
C ALA A 273 14.33 0.77 14.12
N ASP A 274 13.68 0.73 12.94
CA ASP A 274 14.30 1.07 11.67
C ASP A 274 14.62 2.58 11.65
N TYR A 275 15.86 2.93 11.99
CA TYR A 275 16.35 4.28 12.23
C TYR A 275 16.20 5.20 11.00
N ARG A 276 15.50 6.34 11.15
CA ARG A 276 15.29 7.34 10.09
C ARG A 276 15.74 8.77 10.46
N GLY A 277 16.51 8.94 11.53
CA GLY A 277 17.08 10.22 11.96
C GLY A 277 17.22 10.35 13.49
N GLU A 278 17.95 11.37 13.95
CA GLU A 278 18.27 11.61 15.37
C GLU A 278 17.15 12.26 16.20
N ARG A 279 16.02 12.65 15.57
CA ARG A 279 14.96 13.41 16.25
C ARG A 279 13.97 12.49 16.97
N ILE A 280 13.59 12.89 18.19
CA ILE A 280 12.57 12.22 19.02
C ILE A 280 11.19 12.23 18.33
N PHE A 281 10.90 13.27 17.54
CA PHE A 281 9.72 13.40 16.71
C PHE A 281 10.14 13.56 15.24
N SER A 282 9.72 12.63 14.38
CA SER A 282 10.11 12.64 12.98
C SER A 282 9.32 13.66 12.17
N VAL A 283 9.93 14.19 11.10
CA VAL A 283 9.24 15.11 10.17
C VAL A 283 7.98 14.46 9.60
N TYR A 284 7.98 13.13 9.41
CA TYR A 284 6.80 12.40 8.97
C TYR A 284 5.66 12.42 9.97
N GLN A 285 5.95 12.40 11.28
CA GLN A 285 4.92 12.55 12.31
C GLN A 285 4.33 13.97 12.31
N MET A 286 5.14 15.01 12.05
CA MET A 286 4.65 16.38 11.88
C MET A 286 3.74 16.51 10.65
N MET A 287 4.14 15.92 9.52
CA MET A 287 3.32 15.90 8.30
C MET A 287 1.98 15.19 8.55
N SER A 288 2.00 14.05 9.24
CA SER A 288 0.76 13.35 9.63
C SER A 288 -0.11 14.16 10.58
N LEU A 289 0.49 14.87 11.54
CA LEU A 289 -0.27 15.73 12.44
C LEU A 289 -0.91 16.90 11.70
N ALA A 290 -0.20 17.52 10.75
CA ALA A 290 -0.72 18.61 9.91
C ALA A 290 -1.81 18.15 8.91
N ALA A 291 -1.75 16.89 8.46
CA ALA A 291 -2.74 16.32 7.56
C ALA A 291 -4.13 16.20 8.19
N LEU A 292 -4.23 15.99 9.51
CA LEU A 292 -5.50 15.85 10.23
C LEU A 292 -6.38 17.11 10.20
N PRO A 293 -5.92 18.30 10.65
CA PRO A 293 -6.73 19.52 10.58
C PRO A 293 -7.00 19.93 9.12
N TYR A 294 -6.07 19.66 8.20
CA TYR A 294 -6.29 19.91 6.77
C TYR A 294 -7.43 19.04 6.23
N ALA A 295 -7.47 17.75 6.56
CA ALA A 295 -8.57 16.86 6.16
C ALA A 295 -9.92 17.32 6.72
N ILE A 296 -9.95 17.85 7.95
CA ILE A 296 -11.16 18.45 8.53
C ILE A 296 -11.56 19.71 7.75
N PHE A 297 -10.62 20.59 7.44
CA PHE A 297 -10.86 21.79 6.64
C PHE A 297 -11.50 21.45 5.28
N LEU A 298 -11.03 20.40 4.61
CA LEU A 298 -11.58 19.95 3.32
C LEU A 298 -13.06 19.56 3.40
N LEU A 299 -13.53 19.03 4.54
CA LEU A 299 -14.95 18.66 4.72
C LEU A 299 -15.87 19.88 4.77
N PHE A 300 -15.37 21.00 5.29
CA PHE A 300 -16.12 22.25 5.32
C PHE A 300 -16.07 22.97 3.99
N PHE A 301 -14.97 22.82 3.25
CA PHE A 301 -14.75 23.52 1.99
C PHE A 301 -15.46 22.85 0.81
N PHE A 302 -15.55 21.51 0.78
CA PHE A 302 -16.15 20.78 -0.33
C PHE A 302 -17.50 20.17 0.05
N PRO A 303 -18.57 20.43 -0.73
CA PRO A 303 -19.91 19.93 -0.41
C PRO A 303 -19.99 18.41 -0.56
N GLN A 304 -20.91 17.80 0.20
CA GLN A 304 -21.33 16.42 -0.06
C GLN A 304 -21.95 16.34 -1.45
N ALA A 305 -21.58 15.34 -2.23
CA ALA A 305 -22.24 15.10 -3.50
C ALA A 305 -23.71 14.69 -3.27
N PRO A 306 -24.62 15.04 -4.20
CA PRO A 306 -25.99 14.54 -4.17
C PRO A 306 -26.01 13.01 -4.08
N LYS A 307 -26.93 12.47 -3.30
CA LYS A 307 -27.16 11.02 -3.26
C LYS A 307 -27.55 10.54 -4.66
N GLY A 308 -26.82 9.58 -5.19
CA GLY A 308 -26.99 9.03 -6.54
C GLY A 308 -26.80 7.52 -6.52
N ALA A 309 -27.02 6.82 -7.63
CA ALA A 309 -26.89 5.36 -7.67
C ALA A 309 -25.43 4.91 -7.49
N SER A 310 -25.01 4.67 -6.25
CA SER A 310 -23.74 4.00 -5.91
C SER A 310 -23.96 2.49 -5.85
N GLY A 311 -23.34 1.75 -6.78
CA GLY A 311 -23.47 0.29 -6.84
C GLY A 311 -22.13 -0.35 -7.13
N ILE A 312 -21.75 -1.35 -6.32
CA ILE A 312 -20.50 -2.10 -6.52
C ILE A 312 -20.50 -2.82 -7.88
N GLU A 313 -21.67 -3.19 -8.38
CA GLU A 313 -21.88 -3.84 -9.67
C GLU A 313 -21.48 -2.94 -10.84
N LEU A 314 -21.77 -1.64 -10.74
CA LEU A 314 -21.32 -0.64 -11.72
C LEU A 314 -19.80 -0.50 -11.68
N GLY A 315 -19.20 -0.56 -10.49
CA GLY A 315 -17.76 -0.64 -10.30
C GLY A 315 -17.13 -1.81 -11.06
N PHE A 316 -17.65 -3.02 -10.83
CA PHE A 316 -17.19 -4.23 -11.53
C PHE A 316 -17.39 -4.16 -13.05
N LYS A 317 -18.55 -3.70 -13.51
CA LYS A 317 -18.81 -3.51 -14.96
C LYS A 317 -17.84 -2.53 -15.61
N SER A 318 -17.42 -1.48 -14.89
CA SER A 318 -16.48 -0.47 -15.40
C SER A 318 -15.07 -1.04 -15.60
N ILE A 319 -14.62 -1.93 -14.71
CA ILE A 319 -13.26 -2.50 -14.75
C ILE A 319 -13.17 -3.81 -15.55
N TRP A 320 -14.29 -4.49 -15.80
CA TRP A 320 -14.31 -5.77 -16.50
C TRP A 320 -14.21 -5.60 -18.01
N SER A 321 -13.07 -5.08 -18.49
CA SER A 321 -12.75 -5.00 -19.91
C SER A 321 -11.28 -5.30 -20.19
N PRO A 322 -10.94 -5.76 -21.41
CA PRO A 322 -9.57 -6.13 -21.76
C PRO A 322 -8.56 -5.01 -21.52
N GLU A 323 -8.93 -3.76 -21.80
CA GLU A 323 -8.05 -2.59 -21.66
C GLU A 323 -7.68 -2.33 -20.20
N MET A 324 -8.65 -2.48 -19.29
CA MET A 324 -8.43 -2.30 -17.84
C MET A 324 -7.55 -3.41 -17.27
N ILE A 325 -7.78 -4.66 -17.70
CA ILE A 325 -6.97 -5.80 -17.28
C ILE A 325 -5.53 -5.64 -17.76
N LEU A 326 -5.34 -5.29 -19.03
CA LEU A 326 -4.01 -5.04 -19.60
C LEU A 326 -3.32 -3.84 -18.94
N PHE A 327 -4.05 -2.77 -18.63
CA PHE A 327 -3.51 -1.64 -17.89
C PHE A 327 -2.99 -2.06 -16.51
N LEU A 328 -3.76 -2.82 -15.73
CA LEU A 328 -3.36 -3.30 -14.41
C LEU A 328 -2.17 -4.27 -14.49
N GLN A 329 -2.14 -5.17 -15.47
CA GLN A 329 -1.01 -6.08 -15.71
C GLN A 329 0.26 -5.33 -16.14
N GLY A 330 0.12 -4.33 -17.01
CA GLY A 330 1.21 -3.46 -17.44
C GLY A 330 1.78 -2.67 -16.26
N LEU A 331 0.91 -2.07 -15.45
CA LEU A 331 1.30 -1.37 -14.22
C LEU A 331 2.05 -2.30 -13.26
N TRP A 332 1.52 -3.50 -13.03
CA TRP A 332 2.17 -4.51 -12.19
C TRP A 332 3.59 -4.82 -12.69
N SER A 333 3.72 -5.09 -13.99
CA SER A 333 4.98 -5.48 -14.62
C SER A 333 6.02 -4.37 -14.50
N ILE A 334 5.64 -3.13 -14.80
CA ILE A 334 6.53 -1.96 -14.69
C ILE A 334 7.03 -1.81 -13.25
N ILE A 335 6.12 -1.88 -12.26
CA ILE A 335 6.50 -1.72 -10.85
C ILE A 335 7.37 -2.89 -10.39
N PHE A 336 7.04 -4.13 -10.75
CA PHE A 336 7.81 -5.31 -10.37
C PHE A 336 9.22 -5.29 -10.95
N PHE A 337 9.37 -5.01 -12.24
CA PHE A 337 10.70 -4.97 -12.87
C PHE A 337 11.55 -3.81 -12.36
N TYR A 338 10.93 -2.68 -12.00
CA TYR A 338 11.63 -1.53 -11.44
C TYR A 338 12.03 -1.72 -9.96
N THR A 339 11.09 -2.17 -9.12
CA THR A 339 11.28 -2.24 -7.66
C THR A 339 11.70 -3.62 -7.14
N GLY A 340 11.43 -4.68 -7.90
CA GLY A 340 11.73 -6.06 -7.50
C GLY A 340 13.17 -6.48 -7.73
N LYS A 341 13.90 -5.79 -8.63
CA LYS A 341 15.34 -5.98 -8.79
C LYS A 341 16.06 -5.53 -7.51
N SER A 342 16.70 -6.47 -6.83
CA SER A 342 17.51 -6.17 -5.66
C SER A 342 18.73 -5.32 -6.05
N ARG A 343 18.98 -4.28 -5.27
CA ARG A 343 20.20 -3.45 -5.36
C ARG A 343 21.18 -3.72 -4.22
N VAL A 344 20.80 -4.57 -3.27
CA VAL A 344 21.56 -4.82 -2.02
C VAL A 344 22.05 -6.26 -1.94
N THR A 345 21.34 -7.20 -2.59
CA THR A 345 21.74 -8.61 -2.64
C THR A 345 22.12 -9.00 -4.06
N ALA A 346 23.15 -9.82 -4.18
CA ALA A 346 23.62 -10.41 -5.43
C ALA A 346 23.67 -11.94 -5.31
N ALA A 347 23.77 -12.64 -6.44
CA ALA A 347 23.99 -14.08 -6.47
C ALA A 347 25.17 -14.43 -7.38
N LYS A 348 25.80 -15.58 -7.12
CA LYS A 348 26.72 -16.23 -8.06
C LYS A 348 26.02 -17.50 -8.55
N ILE A 349 25.87 -17.64 -9.87
CA ILE A 349 25.15 -18.75 -10.50
C ILE A 349 26.15 -19.63 -11.25
N LEU A 350 26.24 -20.89 -10.83
CA LEU A 350 27.01 -21.92 -11.52
C LEU A 350 26.06 -22.81 -12.30
N LEU A 351 26.16 -22.79 -13.63
CA LEU A 351 25.43 -23.70 -14.51
C LEU A 351 26.40 -24.80 -14.94
N TYR A 352 25.99 -26.06 -14.75
CA TYR A 352 26.80 -27.21 -15.15
C TYR A 352 25.94 -28.25 -15.85
N VAL A 353 26.61 -29.05 -16.68
CA VAL A 353 25.99 -30.13 -17.42
C VAL A 353 25.92 -31.37 -16.55
N VAL A 354 24.72 -31.94 -16.40
CA VAL A 354 24.51 -33.18 -15.64
C VAL A 354 24.89 -34.38 -16.53
N LYS A 355 26.17 -34.77 -16.51
CA LYS A 355 26.77 -35.73 -17.47
C LYS A 355 26.10 -37.10 -17.53
N ASN A 356 25.43 -37.54 -16.48
CA ASN A 356 24.74 -38.85 -16.45
C ASN A 356 23.37 -38.85 -17.15
N ARG A 357 22.98 -37.75 -17.80
CA ARG A 357 21.73 -37.60 -18.56
C ARG A 357 21.96 -37.26 -20.03
N ILE A 358 23.17 -37.51 -20.55
CA ILE A 358 23.58 -37.27 -21.94
C ILE A 358 24.01 -38.59 -22.56
#